data_AF-A0A374IC64-F1
#
_entry.id   AF-A0A374IC64-F1
#
_cell.length_a   1.000
_cell.length_b   1.000
_cell.length_c   1.000
_cell.angle_alpha   90.00
_cell.angle_beta   90.00
_cell.angle_gamma   90.00
#
_symmetry.space_group_name_H-M   'P 1'
#
loop_
_entity.id
_entity.type
_entity.pdbx_description
1 polymer ?
#
loop_
_entity_poly.entity_id
_entity_poly.type
_entity_poly.pdbx_seq_one_letter_code
_entity_poly.pdbx_strand_id
1 'polypeptide(L)'
;MYSKVAIMEQMLDLRNSKCYKIGEKNLVTRDNDFEMATGNVNGIMGYDSRIRIKGTNKVDSTKSPIPTTLLNNSITDYCSRPQKIMFILQKSDGESTYNILFYEIKRDLFQSEKEFFTDELHNMH
;
A
#
# COMPACT_ATOMS: atom_id res chain seq x y z
N MET A 1 -4.60 26.57 1.53
CA MET A 1 -4.68 25.18 1.04
C MET A 1 -4.11 24.27 2.12
N TYR A 2 -4.92 23.37 2.69
CA TYR A 2 -4.52 22.55 3.85
C TYR A 2 -3.27 21.73 3.49
N SER A 3 -2.20 21.87 4.28
CA SER A 3 -0.92 21.18 4.08
C SER A 3 -1.08 19.66 3.90
N LYS A 4 -2.10 19.07 4.50
CA LYS A 4 -2.45 17.64 4.34
C LYS A 4 -2.92 17.25 2.93
N VAL A 5 -3.59 18.15 2.20
CA VAL A 5 -4.10 17.87 0.85
C VAL A 5 -2.96 17.88 -0.18
N ALA A 6 -2.03 18.83 -0.08
CA ALA A 6 -0.84 18.88 -0.93
C ALA A 6 0.07 17.66 -0.72
N ILE A 7 0.14 17.14 0.51
CA ILE A 7 0.87 15.90 0.80
C ILE A 7 0.22 14.71 0.10
N MET A 8 -1.12 14.63 0.02
CA MET A 8 -1.77 13.52 -0.70
C MET A 8 -1.35 13.49 -2.17
N GLU A 9 -1.30 14.63 -2.87
CA GLU A 9 -0.87 14.68 -4.27
C GLU A 9 0.56 14.16 -4.45
N GLN A 10 1.47 14.46 -3.50
CA GLN A 10 2.85 13.99 -3.51
C GLN A 10 3.01 12.53 -3.05
N MET A 11 2.09 12.04 -2.21
CA MET A 11 2.02 10.65 -1.75
C MET A 11 1.43 9.72 -2.80
N LEU A 12 0.57 10.26 -3.67
CA LEU A 12 0.00 9.56 -4.81
C LEU A 12 0.99 9.40 -5.97
N ASP A 13 2.24 9.88 -5.83
CA ASP A 13 3.33 9.46 -6.73
C ASP A 13 3.73 8.01 -6.40
N LEU A 14 2.91 7.11 -6.91
CA LEU A 14 3.07 5.66 -6.79
C LEU A 14 4.25 5.14 -7.62
N ARG A 15 4.82 5.96 -8.53
CA ARG A 15 5.95 5.57 -9.38
C ARG A 15 7.25 5.40 -8.59
N ASN A 16 7.42 6.19 -7.54
CA ASN A 16 8.60 6.13 -6.67
C ASN A 16 8.28 5.55 -5.30
N SER A 17 7.08 5.00 -5.14
CA SER A 17 6.62 4.47 -3.87
C SER A 17 7.21 3.10 -3.59
N LYS A 18 7.48 2.87 -2.31
CA LYS A 18 7.94 1.61 -1.75
C LYS A 18 6.96 1.18 -0.66
N CYS A 19 7.08 -0.04 -0.17
CA CYS A 19 6.22 -0.57 0.88
C CYS A 19 6.96 -1.42 1.91
N TYR A 20 6.37 -1.60 3.09
CA TYR A 20 6.80 -2.57 4.09
C TYR A 20 5.63 -3.01 4.97
N LYS A 21 5.77 -4.16 5.65
CA LYS A 21 4.79 -4.70 6.62
C LYS A 21 5.28 -4.55 8.07
N ILE A 22 4.36 -4.61 9.05
CA ILE A 22 4.72 -4.71 10.48
C ILE A 22 5.70 -5.86 10.70
N GLY A 23 6.69 -5.62 11.58
CA GLY A 23 7.79 -6.55 11.86
C GLY A 23 9.09 -6.19 11.15
N GLU A 24 9.01 -5.45 10.04
CA GLU A 24 10.17 -4.96 9.25
C GLU A 24 10.60 -3.52 9.63
N LYS A 25 9.96 -2.93 10.64
CA LYS A 25 10.26 -1.59 11.15
C LYS A 25 11.46 -1.66 12.09
N ASN A 26 12.59 -1.06 11.69
CA ASN A 26 13.85 -1.17 12.44
C ASN A 26 14.57 0.16 12.74
N LEU A 27 14.00 1.31 12.38
CA LEU A 27 14.71 2.60 12.46
C LEU A 27 14.08 3.64 13.42
N VAL A 28 12.78 3.95 13.31
CA VAL A 28 12.15 5.00 14.13
C VAL A 28 10.98 4.47 14.98
N THR A 29 11.11 4.58 16.29
CA THR A 29 10.12 4.22 17.33
C THR A 29 9.13 5.36 17.62
N ARG A 30 8.47 5.92 16.60
CA ARG A 30 7.16 6.55 16.86
C ARG A 30 6.17 5.42 17.15
N ASP A 31 5.37 5.54 18.21
CA ASP A 31 4.21 4.68 18.47
C ASP A 31 3.20 4.86 17.32
N ASN A 32 3.33 4.01 16.31
CA ASN A 32 2.51 3.99 15.13
C ASN A 32 2.30 2.52 14.76
N ASP A 33 1.06 2.08 14.88
CA ASP A 33 0.61 0.73 14.56
C ASP A 33 -0.10 0.79 13.20
N PHE A 34 0.61 0.50 12.11
CA PHE A 34 0.00 0.30 10.79
C PHE A 34 0.56 -0.99 10.20
N GLU A 35 -0.31 -1.92 9.80
CA GLU A 35 0.02 -3.26 9.30
C GLU A 35 0.90 -3.25 8.06
N MET A 36 0.67 -2.25 7.22
CA MET A 36 1.42 -2.01 6.00
C MET A 36 1.60 -0.51 5.84
N ALA A 37 2.71 -0.12 5.22
CA ALA A 37 2.91 1.24 4.76
C ALA A 37 3.26 1.25 3.28
N THR A 38 2.78 2.26 2.57
CA THR A 38 3.30 2.68 1.27
C THR A 38 3.82 4.10 1.41
N GLY A 39 4.86 4.47 0.67
CA GLY A 39 5.42 5.81 0.79
C GLY A 39 6.67 6.01 -0.04
N ASN A 40 7.09 7.26 -0.11
CA ASN A 40 8.27 7.68 -0.85
C ASN A 40 9.15 8.59 0.04
N VAL A 41 10.02 9.40 -0.56
CA VAL A 41 10.92 10.30 0.17
C VAL A 41 10.19 11.45 0.88
N ASN A 42 8.96 11.76 0.47
CA ASN A 42 8.18 12.90 0.95
C ASN A 42 7.20 12.52 2.08
N GLY A 43 6.95 11.23 2.32
CA GLY A 43 5.90 10.80 3.22
C GLY A 43 5.49 9.34 3.12
N ILE A 44 4.57 8.97 4.02
CA ILE A 44 4.06 7.60 4.19
C ILE A 44 2.55 7.62 4.40
N MET A 45 1.88 6.68 3.75
CA MET A 45 0.51 6.26 4.02
C MET A 45 0.52 4.93 4.78
N GLY A 46 0.05 4.95 6.02
CA GLY A 46 -0.11 3.76 6.86
C GLY A 46 -1.51 3.17 6.72
N TYR A 47 -1.57 1.86 6.46
CA TYR A 47 -2.78 1.07 6.37
C TYR A 47 -2.94 0.26 7.64
N ASP A 48 -4.15 0.28 8.18
CA ASP A 48 -4.46 -0.43 9.42
C ASP A 48 -5.78 -1.19 9.23
N SER A 49 -5.83 -2.42 9.74
CA SER A 49 -7.03 -3.24 9.81
C SER A 49 -7.95 -2.76 10.94
N ARG A 50 -8.22 -1.46 11.02
CA ARG A 50 -9.12 -0.89 12.03
C ARG A 50 -10.58 -1.09 11.69
N ILE A 51 -10.95 -2.31 11.35
CA ILE A 51 -12.32 -2.72 11.54
C ILE A 51 -12.27 -3.79 12.58
N ARG A 52 -12.25 -3.37 13.85
CA ARG A 52 -12.58 -4.31 14.91
C ARG A 52 -14.04 -4.71 14.74
N ILE A 53 -14.35 -5.98 14.94
CA ILE A 53 -15.76 -6.39 15.02
C ILE A 53 -16.39 -5.58 16.15
N LYS A 54 -17.47 -4.84 15.84
CA LYS A 54 -18.10 -3.90 16.76
C LYS A 54 -18.35 -4.56 18.13
N GLY A 55 -17.85 -3.95 19.19
CA GLY A 55 -17.96 -4.49 20.56
C GLY A 55 -16.90 -5.52 20.95
N THR A 56 -15.87 -5.73 20.13
CA THR A 56 -14.76 -6.66 20.43
C THR A 56 -13.39 -6.03 20.17
N ASN A 57 -12.33 -6.66 20.70
CA ASN A 57 -10.94 -6.35 20.36
C ASN A 57 -10.39 -7.20 19.21
N LYS A 58 -11.24 -7.96 18.50
CA LYS A 58 -10.84 -8.81 17.38
C LYS A 58 -10.88 -8.02 16.08
N VAL A 59 -9.82 -8.16 15.28
CA VAL A 59 -9.73 -7.63 13.91
C VAL A 59 -10.72 -8.37 13.01
N ASP A 60 -11.49 -7.63 12.21
CA ASP A 60 -12.36 -8.14 11.15
C ASP A 60 -11.52 -8.43 9.91
N SER A 61 -11.03 -9.67 9.82
CA SER A 61 -10.20 -10.14 8.71
C SER A 61 -10.94 -10.22 7.37
N THR A 62 -12.26 -9.97 7.35
CA THR A 62 -13.05 -9.93 6.11
C THR A 62 -12.93 -8.59 5.38
N LYS A 63 -12.32 -7.58 6.02
CA LYS A 63 -12.22 -6.25 5.47
C LYS A 63 -10.79 -5.87 5.14
N SER A 64 -10.63 -5.21 4.00
CA SER A 64 -9.33 -4.72 3.56
C SER A 64 -8.80 -3.63 4.50
N PRO A 65 -7.50 -3.61 4.78
CA PRO A 65 -6.86 -2.50 5.49
C PRO A 65 -7.15 -1.17 4.78
N ILE A 66 -7.48 -0.14 5.55
CA ILE A 66 -7.76 1.20 5.02
C ILE A 66 -6.62 2.17 5.37
N PRO A 67 -6.32 3.15 4.51
CA PRO A 67 -5.33 4.17 4.82
C PRO A 67 -5.87 5.06 5.95
N THR A 68 -5.19 5.05 7.09
CA THR A 68 -5.66 5.74 8.31
C THR A 68 -4.65 6.73 8.87
N THR A 69 -3.41 6.68 8.39
CA THR A 69 -2.30 7.51 8.88
C THR A 69 -1.53 8.11 7.72
N LEU A 70 -1.23 9.41 7.80
CA LEU A 70 -0.35 10.13 6.87
C LEU A 70 0.80 10.75 7.66
N LEU A 71 2.04 10.46 7.26
CA LEU A 71 3.27 11.01 7.84
C LEU A 71 4.06 11.73 6.75
N ASN A 72 4.76 12.81 7.11
CA ASN A 72 5.52 13.66 6.18
C ASN A 72 7.04 13.40 6.24
N ASN A 73 7.41 12.15 6.48
CA ASN A 73 8.78 11.68 6.63
C ASN A 73 9.07 10.62 5.56
N SER A 74 10.33 10.43 5.20
CA SER A 74 10.69 9.42 4.20
C SER A 74 10.33 8.02 4.69
N ILE A 75 9.89 7.13 3.79
CA ILE A 75 9.67 5.71 4.12
C ILE A 75 10.94 5.04 4.70
N THR A 76 12.11 5.52 4.30
CA THR A 76 13.41 5.02 4.80
C THR A 76 13.72 5.48 6.21
N ASP A 77 12.98 6.44 6.77
CA ASP A 77 13.14 6.84 8.17
C ASP A 77 12.58 5.75 9.10
N TYR A 78 11.67 4.89 8.61
CA TYR A 78 10.98 3.88 9.43
C TYR A 78 11.42 2.45 9.13
N CYS A 79 11.83 2.17 7.88
CA CYS A 79 12.28 0.86 7.44
C CYS A 79 13.59 0.99 6.63
N SER A 80 14.60 0.22 7.01
CA SER A 80 15.90 0.22 6.30
C SER A 80 15.86 -0.46 4.93
N ARG A 81 14.91 -1.37 4.71
CA ARG A 81 14.79 -2.18 3.48
C ARG A 81 13.35 -2.22 2.95
N PRO A 82 12.78 -1.07 2.58
CA PRO A 82 11.44 -1.04 1.99
C PRO A 82 11.48 -1.68 0.60
N GLN A 83 10.43 -2.46 0.30
CA GLN A 83 10.28 -3.19 -0.96
C GLN A 83 9.77 -2.26 -2.06
N LYS A 84 10.19 -2.49 -3.30
CA LYS A 84 9.67 -1.74 -4.46
C LYS A 84 8.29 -2.26 -4.83
N ILE A 85 7.39 -1.37 -5.20
CA ILE A 85 6.09 -1.75 -5.76
C ILE A 85 6.30 -2.07 -7.24
N MET A 86 6.06 -3.32 -7.64
CA MET A 86 6.22 -3.77 -9.03
C MET A 86 5.06 -3.32 -9.92
N PHE A 87 3.83 -3.42 -9.41
CA PHE A 87 2.62 -2.98 -10.09
C PHE A 87 1.50 -2.69 -9.09
N ILE A 88 0.51 -1.92 -9.54
CA ILE A 88 -0.70 -1.61 -8.78
C ILE A 88 -1.88 -1.98 -9.66
N LEU A 89 -2.77 -2.79 -9.10
CA LEU A 89 -3.99 -3.22 -9.76
C LEU A 89 -5.17 -2.46 -9.15
N GLN A 90 -6.14 -2.16 -9.99
CA GLN A 90 -7.38 -1.50 -9.65
C GLN A 90 -8.56 -2.38 -10.08
N LYS A 91 -9.66 -2.18 -9.36
CA LYS A 91 -10.97 -2.72 -9.69
C LYS A 91 -11.98 -1.61 -9.49
N SER A 92 -13.04 -1.64 -10.28
CA SER A 92 -14.18 -0.76 -10.10
C SER A 92 -15.11 -1.29 -9.00
N ASP A 93 -15.99 -0.41 -8.52
CA ASP A 93 -17.07 -0.82 -7.62
C ASP A 93 -17.99 -1.81 -8.33
N GLY A 94 -18.28 -2.94 -7.69
CA GLY A 94 -19.08 -4.03 -8.25
C GLY A 94 -18.29 -5.16 -8.93
N GLU A 95 -16.98 -4.96 -9.19
CA GLU A 95 -16.14 -6.03 -9.74
C GLU A 95 -15.60 -6.95 -8.64
N SER A 96 -15.61 -8.26 -8.94
CA SER A 96 -15.12 -9.32 -8.04
C SER A 96 -13.61 -9.48 -8.05
N THR A 97 -12.93 -9.05 -9.12
CA THR A 97 -11.48 -9.18 -9.30
C THR A 97 -10.84 -7.87 -9.71
N TYR A 98 -9.53 -7.75 -9.50
CA TYR A 98 -8.73 -6.66 -10.04
C TYR A 98 -8.46 -6.92 -11.52
N ASN A 99 -8.80 -5.96 -12.37
CA ASN A 99 -8.74 -6.10 -13.82
C ASN A 99 -8.08 -4.92 -14.53
N ILE A 100 -7.71 -3.86 -13.80
CA ILE A 100 -7.06 -2.67 -14.36
C ILE A 100 -5.62 -2.61 -13.84
N LEU A 101 -4.63 -2.63 -14.74
CA LEU A 101 -3.24 -2.32 -14.39
C LEU A 101 -3.05 -0.80 -14.32
N PHE A 102 -3.04 -0.25 -13.11
CA PHE A 102 -2.90 1.20 -12.89
C PHE A 102 -1.45 1.68 -13.00
N TYR A 103 -0.51 0.85 -12.55
CA TYR A 103 0.91 1.16 -12.55
C TYR A 103 1.72 -0.11 -12.72
N GLU A 104 2.83 0.00 -13.45
CA GLU A 104 3.92 -0.97 -13.47
C GLU A 104 5.26 -0.24 -13.43
N ILE A 105 6.24 -0.78 -12.69
CA ILE A 105 7.55 -0.17 -12.52
C ILE A 105 8.39 -0.20 -13.80
N LYS A 106 8.11 -1.16 -14.67
CA LYS A 106 8.75 -1.34 -15.96
C LYS A 106 7.69 -1.82 -16.94
N ARG A 107 7.73 -1.26 -18.14
CA ARG A 107 6.85 -1.64 -19.24
C ARG A 107 6.87 -3.15 -19.47
N ASP A 108 5.69 -3.74 -19.63
CA ASP A 108 5.46 -5.16 -19.95
C ASP A 108 5.89 -6.13 -18.84
N LEU A 109 6.25 -5.64 -17.65
CA LEU A 109 6.66 -6.48 -16.51
C LEU A 109 5.49 -7.33 -16.01
N PHE A 110 4.29 -6.77 -15.97
CA PHE A 110 3.13 -7.54 -15.54
C PHE A 110 2.89 -8.73 -16.47
N GLN A 111 2.97 -8.54 -17.78
CA GLN A 111 2.75 -9.62 -18.75
C GLN A 111 3.84 -10.70 -18.69
N SER A 112 5.09 -10.35 -18.37
CA SER A 112 6.17 -11.34 -18.20
C SER A 112 6.07 -12.13 -16.90
N GLU A 113 5.59 -11.50 -15.82
CA GLU A 113 5.55 -12.11 -14.49
C GLU A 113 4.19 -12.73 -14.15
N LYS A 114 3.11 -12.41 -14.89
CA LYS A 114 1.76 -12.83 -14.51
C LYS A 114 1.55 -14.33 -14.44
N GLU A 115 2.35 -15.10 -15.18
CA GLU A 115 2.33 -16.57 -15.17
C GLU A 115 2.86 -17.15 -13.84
N PHE A 116 3.59 -16.38 -13.04
CA PHE A 116 4.10 -16.80 -11.73
C PHE A 116 3.17 -16.41 -10.56
N PHE A 117 2.11 -15.64 -10.81
CA PHE A 117 1.13 -15.29 -9.78
C PHE A 117 -0.01 -16.32 -9.72
N THR A 118 -0.76 -16.32 -8.61
CA THR A 118 -1.92 -17.20 -8.40
C THR A 118 -2.96 -17.08 -9.51
N ASP A 119 -3.71 -18.15 -9.77
CA ASP A 119 -4.69 -18.28 -10.88
C ASP A 119 -5.63 -17.08 -11.09
N GLU A 120 -5.98 -16.36 -10.03
CA GLU A 120 -6.85 -15.17 -10.08
C GLU A 120 -6.28 -14.02 -10.95
N LEU A 121 -4.95 -13.94 -11.11
CA LEU A 121 -4.28 -12.88 -11.87
C LEU A 121 -4.02 -13.25 -13.33
N HIS A 122 -4.14 -14.52 -13.71
CA HIS A 122 -3.93 -14.97 -15.09
C HIS A 122 -4.98 -14.43 -16.07
N ASN A 123 -6.19 -14.14 -15.57
CA ASN A 123 -7.31 -13.66 -16.39
C ASN A 123 -7.31 -12.13 -16.61
N MET A 124 -6.28 -11.42 -16.16
CA MET A 124 -6.12 -9.99 -16.48
C MET A 124 -5.59 -9.84 -17.92
N HIS A 125 -6.40 -9.18 -18.76
CA HIS A 125 -6.10 -8.87 -20.15
C HIS A 125 -5.18 -7.66 -20.28
#